data_AF-A0A2V5XR39-F1
#
_entry.id   AF-A0A2V5XR39-F1
#
_cell.length_a   1.000
_cell.length_b   1.000
_cell.length_c   1.000
_cell.angle_alpha   90.00
_cell.angle_beta   90.00
_cell.angle_gamma   90.00
#
_symmetry.space_group_name_H-M   'P 1'
#
loop_
_entity.id
_entity.type
_entity.pdbx_description
1 polymer ?
#
loop_
_entity_poly.entity_id
_entity_poly.type
_entity_poly.pdbx_seq_one_letter_code
_entity_poly.pdbx_strand_id
1 'polypeptide(L)'
;RFGLAQLHQLRGRIGRGEHKSYCILLTSSQAKEASEKLAVLERTSNGFEVAEADWELRGPGDLLGTAQSGLPALKIGNLKTDAHLMRRARGAAMSIFQADPRLESPENQRFRRLIVEKHGRTFSNVS
;
A
#
# COMPACT_ATOMS: atom_id res chain seq x y z
N ARG A 1 -3.62 17.52 -8.92
CA ARG A 1 -4.79 16.78 -8.39
C ARG A 1 -4.54 16.51 -6.92
N PHE A 2 -5.54 16.65 -6.05
CA PHE A 2 -5.40 16.40 -4.61
C PHE A 2 -5.77 14.96 -4.25
N GLY A 3 -5.03 14.36 -3.32
CA GLY A 3 -5.40 13.09 -2.68
C GLY A 3 -6.44 13.28 -1.58
N LEU A 4 -7.13 12.22 -1.17
CA LEU A 4 -8.20 12.29 -0.17
C LEU A 4 -7.68 12.79 1.20
N ALA A 5 -6.51 12.32 1.63
CA ALA A 5 -5.85 12.79 2.84
C ALA A 5 -5.50 14.30 2.80
N GLN A 6 -5.09 14.82 1.63
CA GLN A 6 -4.79 16.24 1.47
C GLN A 6 -6.06 17.10 1.59
N LEU A 7 -7.15 16.66 0.96
CA LEU A 7 -8.43 17.35 1.07
C LEU A 7 -8.94 17.37 2.51
N HIS A 8 -8.78 16.26 3.25
CA HIS A 8 -9.10 16.19 4.67
C HIS A 8 -8.29 17.19 5.51
N GLN A 9 -6.98 17.28 5.27
CA GLN A 9 -6.12 18.25 5.95
C GLN A 9 -6.52 19.70 5.66
N LEU A 10 -6.88 20.02 4.40
CA LEU A 10 -7.37 21.35 4.03
C LEU A 10 -8.68 21.70 4.74
N ARG A 11 -9.63 20.76 4.81
CA ARG A 11 -10.87 20.93 5.58
C ARG A 11 -10.61 21.17 7.06
N GLY A 12 -9.61 20.52 7.65
CA GLY A 12 -9.22 20.70 9.06
C GLY A 12 -8.57 22.04 9.40
N ARG A 13 -8.30 22.89 8.40
CA ARG A 13 -7.75 24.25 8.59
C ARG A 13 -8.81 25.33 8.80
N ILE A 14 -10.10 25.03 8.63
CA ILE A 14 -11.21 25.97 8.89
C ILE A 14 -11.97 25.58 10.16
N GLY A 15 -12.88 26.45 10.65
CA GLY A 15 -13.79 26.12 11.76
C GLY A 15 -13.18 26.16 13.16
N ARG A 16 -12.10 26.93 13.38
CA ARG A 16 -11.44 27.09 14.70
C ARG A 16 -11.85 28.35 15.47
N GLY A 17 -12.74 29.17 14.91
CA GLY A 17 -13.28 30.36 15.56
C GLY A 17 -14.68 30.13 16.12
N GLU A 18 -15.26 31.16 16.72
CA GLU A 18 -16.62 31.10 17.30
C GLU A 18 -17.72 30.98 16.25
N HIS A 19 -17.45 31.38 15.00
CA HIS A 19 -18.43 31.37 13.93
C HIS A 19 -18.42 30.06 13.13
N LYS A 20 -19.62 29.61 12.77
CA LYS A 20 -19.83 28.42 11.93
C LYS A 20 -19.15 28.60 10.57
N SER A 21 -18.31 27.64 10.20
CA SER A 21 -17.61 27.60 8.91
C SER A 21 -18.25 26.56 7.99
N TYR A 22 -18.14 26.77 6.69
CA TYR A 22 -18.62 25.85 5.66
C TYR A 22 -17.46 25.42 4.76
N CYS A 23 -17.42 24.13 4.43
CA CYS A 23 -16.50 23.58 3.43
C CYS A 23 -17.30 23.24 2.17
N ILE A 24 -17.05 23.94 1.07
CA ILE A 24 -17.73 23.69 -0.21
C ILE A 24 -16.79 22.85 -1.08
N LEU A 25 -17.27 21.68 -1.50
CA LEU A 25 -16.52 20.74 -2.33
C LEU A 25 -16.96 20.89 -3.79
N LEU A 26 -16.02 21.26 -4.66
CA LEU A 26 -16.27 21.47 -6.09
C LEU A 26 -15.35 20.56 -6.92
N THR A 27 -15.90 19.98 -7.99
CA THR A 27 -15.12 19.21 -8.97
C THR A 27 -15.59 19.54 -10.37
N SER A 28 -14.64 19.79 -11.28
CA SER A 28 -14.88 19.86 -12.73
C SER A 28 -14.66 18.49 -13.42
N SER A 29 -14.20 17.50 -12.67
CA SER A 29 -13.96 16.15 -13.19
C SER A 29 -15.26 15.35 -13.19
N GLN A 30 -15.59 14.77 -14.35
CA GLN A 30 -16.70 13.80 -14.49
C GLN A 30 -16.28 12.37 -14.10
N ALA A 31 -15.05 12.17 -13.63
CA ALA A 31 -14.57 10.86 -13.23
C ALA A 31 -15.26 10.40 -11.94
N LYS A 32 -15.74 9.15 -11.91
CA LYS A 32 -16.42 8.55 -10.76
C LYS A 32 -15.57 8.62 -9.49
N GLU A 33 -14.27 8.35 -9.60
CA GLU A 33 -13.30 8.41 -8.50
C GLU A 33 -13.25 9.79 -7.82
N ALA A 34 -13.40 10.88 -8.60
CA ALA A 34 -13.42 12.22 -8.03
C ALA A 34 -14.68 12.44 -7.17
N SER A 35 -15.84 11.99 -7.65
CA SER A 35 -17.09 12.07 -6.90
C SER A 35 -17.06 11.20 -5.65
N GLU A 36 -16.52 9.99 -5.71
CA GLU A 36 -16.38 9.09 -4.56
C GLU A 36 -15.49 9.69 -3.46
N LYS A 37 -14.36 10.31 -3.83
CA LYS A 37 -13.50 11.03 -2.86
C LYS A 37 -14.24 12.16 -2.15
N LEU A 38 -15.03 12.95 -2.88
CA LEU A 38 -15.79 14.04 -2.29
C LEU A 38 -16.90 13.52 -1.38
N ALA A 39 -17.59 12.44 -1.75
CA ALA A 39 -18.62 11.81 -0.92
C ALA A 39 -18.07 11.31 0.42
N VAL A 40 -16.83 10.80 0.45
CA VAL A 40 -16.18 10.42 1.73
C VAL A 40 -15.99 11.64 2.64
N LEU A 41 -15.55 12.78 2.08
CA LEU A 41 -15.33 14.00 2.86
C LEU A 41 -16.65 14.64 3.35
N GLU A 42 -17.75 14.39 2.65
CA GLU A 42 -19.09 14.80 3.09
C GLU A 42 -19.58 13.90 4.24
N ARG A 43 -19.37 12.59 4.12
CA ARG A 43 -19.90 11.60 5.08
C ARG A 43 -19.20 11.62 6.43
N THR A 44 -17.88 11.89 6.47
CA THR A 44 -17.12 11.76 7.72
C THR A 44 -16.02 12.81 7.92
N SER A 45 -15.90 13.22 9.18
CA SER A 45 -14.82 14.06 9.69
C SER A 45 -13.69 13.27 10.35
N ASN A 46 -13.88 11.97 10.59
CA ASN A 46 -12.93 11.11 11.30
C ASN A 46 -11.72 10.79 10.42
N GLY A 47 -10.51 11.13 10.88
CA GLY A 47 -9.27 10.88 10.15
C GLY A 47 -8.99 9.40 9.85
N PHE A 48 -9.43 8.50 10.72
CA PHE A 48 -9.24 7.06 10.53
C PHE A 48 -10.12 6.50 9.40
N GLU A 49 -11.41 6.84 9.38
CA GLU A 49 -12.34 6.43 8.32
C GLU A 49 -11.94 7.00 6.96
N VAL A 50 -11.40 8.22 6.95
CA VAL A 50 -10.87 8.83 5.73
C VAL A 50 -9.64 8.09 5.22
N ALA A 51 -8.76 7.64 6.11
CA ALA A 51 -7.60 6.84 5.74
C ALA A 51 -8.01 5.46 5.20
N GLU A 52 -9.00 4.82 5.80
CA GLU A 52 -9.56 3.54 5.31
C GLU A 52 -10.19 3.70 3.93
N ALA A 53 -10.99 4.75 3.73
CA ALA A 53 -11.56 5.04 2.42
C ALA A 53 -10.49 5.39 1.36
N ASP A 54 -9.43 6.13 1.71
CA ASP A 54 -8.32 6.39 0.79
C ASP A 54 -7.63 5.08 0.39
N TRP A 55 -7.50 4.14 1.32
CA TRP A 55 -6.96 2.82 1.05
C TRP A 55 -7.85 2.01 0.09
N GLU A 56 -9.16 1.99 0.31
CA GLU A 56 -10.10 1.30 -0.56
C GLU A 56 -10.15 1.90 -1.97
N LEU A 57 -10.13 3.23 -2.09
CA LEU A 57 -10.18 3.94 -3.36
C LEU A 57 -8.90 3.77 -4.19
N ARG A 58 -7.73 3.72 -3.56
CA ARG A 58 -6.45 3.46 -4.26
C ARG A 58 -6.21 1.98 -4.53
N GLY A 59 -6.86 1.12 -3.74
CA GLY A 59 -6.62 -0.31 -3.75
C GLY A 59 -5.29 -0.71 -3.09
N PRO A 60 -5.06 -2.02 -2.91
CA PRO A 60 -3.92 -2.56 -2.19
C PRO A 60 -2.55 -2.33 -2.86
N GLY A 61 -2.52 -1.85 -4.11
CA GLY A 61 -1.29 -1.67 -4.88
C GLY A 61 -0.41 -0.51 -4.41
N ASP A 62 -0.98 0.50 -3.74
CA ASP A 62 -0.27 1.75 -3.40
C ASP A 62 0.29 1.78 -1.96
N LEU A 63 -0.06 0.80 -1.11
CA LEU A 63 0.47 0.67 0.26
C LEU A 63 1.97 0.37 0.30
N LEU A 64 2.51 -0.24 -0.75
CA LEU A 64 3.95 -0.47 -0.91
C LEU A 64 4.67 0.74 -1.51
N GLY A 65 4.05 1.93 -1.49
CA GLY A 65 4.69 3.24 -1.62
C GLY A 65 5.92 3.25 -2.51
N THR A 66 5.71 3.59 -3.78
CA THR A 66 6.63 3.38 -4.91
C THR A 66 6.55 1.96 -5.44
N ALA A 67 6.30 1.82 -6.74
CA ALA A 67 6.85 0.68 -7.45
C ALA A 67 8.35 0.66 -7.12
N GLN A 68 8.76 -0.19 -6.18
CA GLN A 68 10.16 -0.56 -6.08
C GLN A 68 10.45 -1.13 -7.47
N SER A 69 11.24 -0.41 -8.25
CA SER A 69 11.41 -0.54 -9.71
C SER A 69 12.05 -1.86 -10.15
N GLY A 70 11.89 -2.91 -9.36
CA GLY A 70 12.32 -4.28 -9.63
C GLY A 70 11.52 -5.37 -8.92
N LEU A 71 10.42 -5.07 -8.22
CA LEU A 71 9.52 -6.12 -7.72
C LEU A 71 8.42 -6.41 -8.75
N PRO A 72 8.29 -7.65 -9.24
CA PRO A 72 7.20 -8.01 -10.13
C PRO A 72 5.87 -7.71 -9.46
N ALA A 73 4.92 -7.12 -10.20
CA ALA A 73 3.55 -7.01 -9.75
C ALA A 73 3.08 -8.40 -9.27
N LEU A 74 2.45 -8.45 -8.08
CA LEU A 74 1.80 -9.67 -7.58
C LEU A 74 0.77 -10.11 -8.63
N LYS A 75 1.13 -11.11 -9.45
CA LYS A 75 0.30 -11.52 -10.58
C LYS A 75 -1.04 -12.15 -10.16
N ILE A 76 -1.19 -12.61 -8.91
CA ILE A 76 -2.28 -13.51 -8.48
C ILE A 76 -2.67 -13.36 -6.98
N GLY A 77 -2.40 -12.24 -6.30
CA GLY A 77 -2.65 -12.13 -4.84
C GLY A 77 -3.57 -10.98 -4.46
N ASN A 78 -4.61 -11.25 -3.66
CA ASN A 78 -5.45 -10.21 -3.07
C ASN A 78 -4.92 -9.88 -1.66
N LEU A 79 -4.28 -8.72 -1.52
CA LEU A 79 -3.62 -8.32 -0.28
C LEU A 79 -4.59 -8.20 0.92
N LYS A 80 -5.90 -7.99 0.70
CA LYS A 80 -6.92 -7.91 1.76
C LYS A 80 -7.25 -9.29 2.35
N THR A 81 -7.37 -10.32 1.51
CA THR A 81 -7.64 -11.70 1.97
C THR A 81 -6.36 -12.45 2.34
N ASP A 82 -5.26 -12.15 1.64
CA ASP A 82 -4.06 -12.96 1.68
C ASP A 82 -2.99 -12.38 2.62
N ALA A 83 -3.29 -11.29 3.34
CA ALA A 83 -2.36 -10.69 4.31
C ALA A 83 -1.83 -11.70 5.33
N HIS A 84 -2.66 -12.64 5.78
CA HIS A 84 -2.24 -13.72 6.67
C HIS A 84 -1.29 -14.71 5.97
N LEU A 85 -1.59 -15.08 4.72
CA LEU A 85 -0.75 -15.95 3.92
C LEU A 85 0.61 -15.31 3.62
N MET A 86 0.63 -14.02 3.31
CA MET A 86 1.86 -13.25 3.07
C MET A 86 2.73 -13.16 4.34
N ARG A 87 2.12 -12.93 5.51
CA ARG A 87 2.85 -12.96 6.79
C ARG A 87 3.46 -14.34 7.07
N ARG A 88 2.72 -15.41 6.83
CA ARG A 88 3.23 -16.79 6.99
C ARG A 88 4.36 -17.09 6.01
N ALA A 89 4.21 -16.73 4.74
CA ALA A 89 5.23 -16.90 3.73
C ALA A 89 6.52 -16.14 4.09
N ARG A 90 6.40 -14.90 4.58
CA ARG A 90 7.54 -14.11 5.08
C ARG A 90 8.21 -14.80 6.27
N GLY A 91 7.45 -15.27 7.25
CA GLY A 91 8.00 -15.99 8.41
C GLY A 91 8.75 -17.26 8.02
N ALA A 92 8.20 -18.05 7.09
CA ALA A 92 8.85 -19.24 6.56
C ALA A 92 10.15 -18.89 5.82
N ALA A 93 10.13 -17.87 4.97
CA ALA A 93 11.33 -17.40 4.27
C ALA A 93 12.41 -16.93 5.24
N MET A 94 12.05 -16.14 6.27
CA MET A 94 13.00 -15.70 7.31
C MET A 94 13.60 -16.88 8.07
N SER A 95 12.80 -17.90 8.40
CA SER A 95 13.28 -19.10 9.10
C SER A 95 14.30 -19.86 8.26
N ILE A 96 14.03 -20.00 6.95
CA ILE A 96 14.97 -20.60 6.00
C ILE A 96 16.26 -19.78 5.93
N PHE A 97 16.17 -18.45 5.82
CA PHE A 97 17.34 -17.57 5.78
C PHE A 97 18.15 -17.56 7.07
N GLN A 98 17.52 -17.75 8.23
CA GLN A 98 18.24 -17.86 9.50
C GLN A 98 19.04 -19.16 9.59
N ALA A 99 18.46 -20.28 9.12
CA ALA A 99 19.11 -21.58 9.14
C ALA A 99 20.15 -21.75 8.02
N ASP A 100 19.89 -21.18 6.84
CA ASP A 100 20.71 -21.29 5.64
C ASP A 100 20.77 -19.94 4.90
N PRO A 101 21.57 -18.98 5.41
CA PRO A 101 21.63 -17.63 4.84
C PRO A 101 22.08 -17.59 3.38
N ARG A 102 22.87 -18.58 2.95
CA ARG A 102 23.41 -18.67 1.59
C ARG A 102 22.60 -19.59 0.68
N LEU A 103 21.55 -20.23 1.19
CA LEU A 103 20.72 -21.21 0.47
C LEU A 103 21.58 -22.30 -0.19
N GLU A 104 22.56 -22.82 0.54
CA GLU A 104 23.51 -23.84 0.07
C GLU A 104 22.94 -25.26 0.23
N SER A 105 22.00 -25.45 1.17
CA SER A 105 21.38 -26.75 1.44
C SER A 105 20.62 -27.27 0.20
N PRO A 106 20.69 -28.58 -0.11
CA PRO A 106 20.07 -29.15 -1.31
C PRO A 106 18.58 -28.81 -1.47
N GLU A 107 17.85 -28.76 -0.35
CA GLU A 107 16.42 -28.42 -0.31
C GLU A 107 16.12 -26.95 -0.68
N ASN A 108 17.07 -26.05 -0.43
CA ASN A 108 16.92 -24.60 -0.61
C ASN A 108 17.51 -24.08 -1.93
N GLN A 109 18.30 -24.89 -2.65
CA GLN A 109 18.91 -24.51 -3.93
C GLN A 109 17.89 -24.07 -4.99
N ARG A 110 16.64 -24.57 -4.91
CA ARG A 110 15.55 -24.11 -5.79
C ARG A 110 15.25 -22.62 -5.62
N PHE A 111 15.27 -22.12 -4.38
CA PHE A 111 15.00 -20.72 -4.07
C PHE A 111 16.15 -19.84 -4.55
N ARG A 112 17.39 -20.31 -4.38
CA ARG A 112 18.59 -19.64 -4.90
C ARG A 112 18.50 -19.43 -6.42
N ARG A 113 18.17 -20.49 -7.17
CA ARG A 113 17.98 -20.40 -8.63
C ARG A 113 16.91 -19.38 -9.02
N LEU A 114 15.75 -19.45 -8.35
CA LEU A 114 14.62 -18.57 -8.63
C LEU A 114 14.91 -17.09 -8.34
N ILE A 115 15.71 -16.81 -7.30
CA ILE A 115 16.13 -15.45 -6.95
C ILE A 115 17.15 -14.91 -7.97
N VAL A 116 18.13 -15.72 -8.38
CA VAL A 116 19.14 -15.33 -9.40
C VAL A 116 18.46 -15.04 -10.74
N GLU A 117 17.52 -15.89 -11.16
CA GLU A 117 16.78 -15.73 -12.42
C GLU A 117 15.93 -14.45 -12.46
N LYS A 118 15.29 -14.08 -11.33
CA LYS A 118 14.45 -12.87 -11.26
C LYS A 118 15.20 -11.55 -11.07
N HIS A 119 16.35 -11.56 -10.39
CA HIS A 119 17.03 -10.32 -9.99
C HIS A 119 18.39 -10.07 -10.65
N GLY A 120 18.92 -11.01 -11.44
CA GLY A 120 20.15 -10.80 -12.23
C GLY A 120 21.40 -10.45 -11.42
N ARG A 121 21.37 -10.56 -10.08
CA ARG A 121 22.49 -10.28 -9.17
C ARG A 121 22.70 -11.39 -8.16
N THR A 122 23.98 -11.68 -7.92
CA THR A 122 24.48 -12.68 -6.98
C THR A 122 24.19 -12.29 -5.53
N PHE A 123 23.95 -13.30 -4.68
CA PHE A 123 23.53 -13.26 -3.27
C PHE A 123 24.43 -12.48 -2.27
N SER A 124 25.46 -11.77 -2.72
CA SER A 124 26.52 -11.22 -1.85
C SER A 124 26.14 -9.98 -1.06
N ASN A 125 24.98 -9.33 -1.31
CA ASN A 125 24.65 -8.02 -0.74
C ASN A 125 23.29 -7.94 -0.01
N VAL A 126 22.78 -9.03 0.54
CA VAL A 126 21.62 -8.95 1.45
C VAL A 126 22.12 -9.11 2.89
N SER A 127 22.52 -7.98 3.48
CA SER A 127 22.73 -7.80 4.92
C SER A 127 21.56 -7.03 5.51
#